data_AF-Q3SEA1-F1
#
_entry.id   AF-Q3SEA1-F1
#
_cell.length_a   1.000
_cell.length_b   1.000
_cell.length_c   1.000
_cell.angle_alpha   90.00
_cell.angle_beta   90.00
_cell.angle_gamma   90.00
#
_symmetry.space_group_name_H-M   'P 1'
#
loop_
_entity.id
_entity.type
_entity.pdbx_description
1 polymer ?
#
loop_
_entity_poly.entity_id
_entity_poly.type
_entity_poly.pdbx_seq_one_letter_code
_entity_poly.pdbx_strand_id
1 'polypeptide(L)'
;MLINIARFLIIDNQSPFNGNTTGNSFTRDLIITVQHVFFDQLGGEAAVTAVTTKFYANIQADPTVANFFKGINMADQTNKTASFLCAALGGPKAWGGRNLKDVHANMGVTNAQFTTVIGHLRSALTSAGVAAALVDQTVAVAETVRKDVVTA
;
A
#
# COMPACT_ATOMS: atom_id res chain seq x y z
N MET A 1 16.07 -13.19 14.78
CA MET A 1 16.71 -12.04 14.11
C MET A 1 16.30 -12.07 12.64
N LEU A 2 15.10 -11.60 12.32
CA LEU A 2 14.49 -11.64 10.97
C LEU A 2 14.16 -10.20 10.55
N ILE A 3 15.19 -9.49 10.11
CA ILE A 3 15.09 -8.14 9.53
C ILE A 3 15.69 -8.25 8.12
N ASN A 4 14.98 -7.72 7.11
CA ASN A 4 15.34 -7.58 5.67
C ASN A 4 14.76 -8.60 4.65
N ILE A 5 13.45 -8.55 4.40
CA ILE A 5 12.90 -9.04 3.12
C ILE A 5 12.17 -7.93 2.32
N ALA A 6 11.84 -6.80 2.92
CA ALA A 6 11.14 -5.70 2.23
C ALA A 6 12.05 -4.74 1.42
N ARG A 7 13.31 -5.09 1.13
CA ARG A 7 14.28 -4.13 0.56
C ARG A 7 14.84 -4.42 -0.84
N PHE A 8 14.32 -5.40 -1.59
CA PHE A 8 14.92 -5.77 -2.89
C PHE A 8 13.98 -5.76 -4.10
N LEU A 9 12.80 -5.14 -4.02
CA LEU A 9 11.80 -5.22 -5.10
C LEU A 9 11.33 -3.83 -5.53
N ILE A 10 12.25 -3.07 -6.13
CA ILE A 10 11.90 -1.97 -7.03
C ILE A 10 12.87 -1.96 -8.22
N ILE A 11 12.71 -2.89 -9.17
CA ILE A 11 13.35 -2.89 -10.50
C ILE A 11 12.46 -3.83 -11.35
N ASP A 12 11.75 -3.51 -12.43
CA ASP A 12 11.69 -2.37 -13.34
C ASP A 12 10.38 -2.49 -14.15
N ASN A 13 9.58 -1.42 -14.23
CA ASN A 13 9.08 -0.91 -15.52
C ASN A 13 8.59 0.53 -15.32
N GLN A 14 9.54 1.47 -15.39
CA GLN A 14 9.31 2.93 -15.52
C GLN A 14 8.61 3.64 -14.34
N SER A 15 9.32 3.77 -13.22
CA SER A 15 9.14 4.79 -12.17
C SER A 15 10.45 4.89 -11.36
N PRO A 16 10.83 6.06 -10.77
CA PRO A 16 12.20 6.60 -10.73
C PRO A 16 13.22 5.92 -9.78
N PHE A 17 13.09 4.64 -9.50
CA PHE A 17 14.08 3.87 -8.74
C PHE A 17 15.04 3.17 -9.73
N ASN A 18 15.93 3.95 -10.33
CA ASN A 18 17.03 3.42 -11.14
C ASN A 18 18.22 3.01 -10.25
N GLY A 19 18.56 1.73 -10.26
CA GLY A 19 19.76 1.19 -9.64
C GLY A 19 20.05 -0.22 -10.12
N ASN A 20 20.65 -0.32 -11.31
CA ASN A 20 21.26 -1.53 -11.90
C ASN A 20 21.93 -2.43 -10.84
N THR A 21 21.47 -3.68 -10.70
CA THR A 21 22.37 -4.81 -10.37
C THR A 21 21.75 -6.17 -10.69
N THR A 22 22.54 -6.95 -11.42
CA THR A 22 22.48 -8.39 -11.68
C THR A 22 22.08 -9.22 -10.44
N GLY A 23 20.80 -9.56 -10.32
CA GLY A 23 20.27 -10.51 -9.33
C GLY A 23 19.67 -11.73 -10.03
N ASN A 24 19.95 -12.94 -9.54
CA ASN A 24 19.56 -14.19 -10.21
C ASN A 24 18.02 -14.26 -10.45
N SER A 25 17.62 -14.73 -11.64
CA SER A 25 16.23 -14.79 -12.09
C SER A 25 15.36 -15.74 -11.25
N PHE A 26 15.94 -16.79 -10.67
CA PHE A 26 15.25 -17.80 -9.89
C PHE A 26 14.65 -17.25 -8.59
N THR A 27 15.39 -16.39 -7.89
CA THR A 27 14.91 -15.73 -6.67
C THR A 27 13.83 -14.70 -6.99
N ARG A 28 13.89 -14.07 -8.17
CA ARG A 28 12.91 -13.09 -8.64
C ARG A 28 11.57 -13.75 -9.00
N ASP A 29 11.60 -14.87 -9.72
CA ASP A 29 10.41 -15.62 -10.11
C ASP A 29 9.67 -16.22 -8.90
N LEU A 30 10.42 -16.71 -7.89
CA LEU A 30 9.83 -17.24 -6.66
C LEU A 30 9.13 -16.14 -5.85
N ILE A 31 9.73 -14.96 -5.76
CA ILE A 31 9.15 -13.81 -5.07
C ILE A 31 7.87 -13.34 -5.76
N ILE A 32 7.90 -13.16 -7.09
CA ILE A 32 6.73 -12.76 -7.88
C ILE A 32 5.59 -13.75 -7.67
N THR A 33 5.89 -15.05 -7.72
CA THR A 33 4.90 -16.13 -7.50
C THR A 33 4.29 -16.05 -6.10
N VAL A 34 5.10 -15.88 -5.06
CA VAL A 34 4.63 -15.80 -3.67
C VAL A 34 3.75 -14.55 -3.45
N GLN A 35 4.11 -13.40 -4.04
CA GLN A 35 3.33 -12.17 -3.96
C GLN A 35 1.96 -12.31 -4.65
N HIS A 36 1.92 -12.96 -5.82
CA HIS A 36 0.67 -13.25 -6.53
C HIS A 36 -0.28 -14.13 -5.72
N VAL A 37 0.25 -15.16 -5.02
CA VAL A 37 -0.55 -16.03 -4.14
C VAL A 37 -1.22 -15.23 -3.02
N PHE A 38 -0.56 -14.18 -2.50
CA PHE A 38 -1.14 -13.34 -1.46
C PHE A 38 -2.29 -12.46 -1.95
N PHE A 39 -2.17 -11.90 -3.16
CA PHE A 39 -3.25 -11.17 -3.81
C PHE A 39 -4.49 -12.04 -4.02
N ASP A 40 -4.29 -13.28 -4.48
CA ASP A 40 -5.38 -14.24 -4.68
C ASP A 40 -5.99 -14.70 -3.34
N GLN A 41 -5.16 -14.92 -2.31
CA GLN A 41 -5.63 -15.26 -0.96
C GLN A 41 -6.43 -14.13 -0.28
N LEU A 42 -6.16 -12.87 -0.62
CA LEU A 42 -6.97 -11.74 -0.16
C LEU A 42 -8.35 -11.67 -0.84
N GLY A 43 -8.56 -12.41 -1.93
CA GLY A 43 -9.79 -12.38 -2.72
C GLY A 43 -9.73 -11.46 -3.94
N GLY A 44 -8.51 -11.09 -4.38
CA GLY A 44 -8.27 -10.31 -5.60
C GLY A 44 -8.78 -8.87 -5.56
N GLU A 45 -8.94 -8.28 -6.76
CA GLU A 45 -9.22 -6.84 -6.94
C GLU A 45 -10.51 -6.38 -6.23
N ALA A 46 -11.55 -7.21 -6.24
CA ALA A 46 -12.83 -6.91 -5.59
C ALA A 46 -12.69 -6.81 -4.07
N ALA A 47 -11.96 -7.73 -3.44
CA ALA A 47 -11.74 -7.72 -2.00
C ALA A 47 -10.86 -6.54 -1.58
N VAL A 48 -9.79 -6.25 -2.34
CA VAL A 48 -8.94 -5.06 -2.08
C VAL A 48 -9.75 -3.78 -2.19
N THR A 49 -10.66 -3.66 -3.16
CA THR A 49 -11.54 -2.50 -3.32
C THR A 49 -12.51 -2.36 -2.15
N ALA A 50 -13.11 -3.45 -1.68
CA ALA A 50 -14.01 -3.44 -0.53
C ALA A 50 -13.28 -3.03 0.76
N VAL A 51 -12.09 -3.58 1.00
CA VAL A 51 -11.23 -3.20 2.13
C VAL A 51 -10.86 -1.72 2.04
N THR A 52 -10.47 -1.24 0.85
CA THR A 52 -10.08 0.17 0.66
C THR A 52 -11.25 1.13 0.91
N THR A 53 -12.46 0.72 0.54
CA THR A 53 -13.69 1.47 0.84
C THR A 53 -13.90 1.59 2.36
N LYS A 54 -13.76 0.48 3.09
CA LYS A 54 -13.87 0.49 4.56
C LYS A 54 -12.76 1.30 5.22
N PHE A 55 -11.54 1.21 4.70
CA PHE A 55 -10.39 1.99 5.14
C PHE A 55 -10.67 3.49 5.07
N TYR A 56 -11.23 3.99 3.96
CA TYR A 56 -11.58 5.40 3.85
C TYR A 56 -12.75 5.81 4.73
N ALA A 57 -13.74 4.92 4.95
CA ALA A 57 -14.79 5.17 5.93
C ALA A 57 -14.22 5.36 7.34
N ASN A 58 -13.22 4.57 7.73
CA ASN A 58 -12.53 4.71 9.02
C ASN A 58 -11.75 6.04 9.10
N ILE A 59 -11.03 6.43 8.03
CA ILE A 59 -10.33 7.73 7.96
C ILE A 59 -11.30 8.91 8.11
N GLN A 60 -12.43 8.87 7.41
CA GLN A 60 -13.41 9.97 7.43
C GLN A 60 -14.06 10.13 8.80
N ALA A 61 -14.13 9.05 9.60
CA ALA A 61 -14.63 9.08 10.96
C ALA A 61 -13.59 9.58 11.99
N ASP A 62 -12.31 9.71 11.61
CA ASP A 62 -11.22 10.12 12.50
C ASP A 62 -10.83 11.60 12.29
N PRO A 63 -11.14 12.50 13.23
CA PRO A 63 -10.86 13.93 13.08
C PRO A 63 -9.37 14.27 12.98
N THR A 64 -8.47 13.38 13.39
CA THR A 64 -7.02 13.60 13.34
C THR A 64 -6.44 13.52 11.93
N VAL A 65 -7.15 12.82 11.02
CA VAL A 65 -6.71 12.57 9.63
C VAL A 65 -7.76 12.92 8.58
N ALA A 66 -9.05 13.02 8.93
CA ALA A 66 -10.14 13.32 7.99
C ALA A 66 -9.94 14.65 7.23
N ASN A 67 -9.30 15.64 7.86
CA ASN A 67 -9.08 16.96 7.26
C ASN A 67 -8.22 16.91 5.98
N PHE A 68 -7.32 15.94 5.83
CA PHE A 68 -6.51 15.77 4.61
C PHE A 68 -7.34 15.40 3.38
N PHE A 69 -8.56 14.88 3.59
CA PHE A 69 -9.42 14.36 2.55
C PHE A 69 -10.62 15.28 2.23
N LYS A 70 -10.67 16.48 2.83
CA LYS A 70 -11.72 17.46 2.53
C LYS A 70 -11.65 17.91 1.07
N GLY A 71 -12.78 17.83 0.36
CA GLY A 71 -12.88 18.21 -1.05
C GLY A 71 -12.29 17.19 -2.04
N ILE A 72 -11.82 16.03 -1.55
CA ILE A 72 -11.33 14.96 -2.41
C ILE A 72 -12.50 14.10 -2.90
N ASN A 73 -12.49 13.75 -4.19
CA ASN A 73 -13.39 12.71 -4.70
C ASN A 73 -12.99 11.35 -4.11
N MET A 74 -13.74 10.90 -3.12
CA MET A 74 -13.42 9.67 -2.39
C MET A 74 -13.61 8.41 -3.21
N ALA A 75 -14.48 8.42 -4.23
CA ALA A 75 -14.58 7.28 -5.15
C ALA A 75 -13.29 7.12 -5.96
N ASP A 76 -12.81 8.21 -6.55
CA ASP A 76 -11.53 8.21 -7.29
C ASP A 76 -10.36 7.87 -6.38
N GLN A 77 -10.34 8.41 -5.17
CA GLN A 77 -9.28 8.15 -4.21
C GLN A 77 -9.28 6.68 -3.74
N THR A 78 -10.46 6.09 -3.52
CA THR A 78 -10.61 4.66 -3.22
C THR A 78 -10.07 3.81 -4.37
N ASN A 79 -10.45 4.10 -5.61
CA ASN A 79 -9.99 3.35 -6.79
C ASN A 79 -8.48 3.45 -6.99
N LYS A 80 -7.89 4.64 -6.79
CA LYS A 80 -6.44 4.85 -6.87
C LYS A 80 -5.70 4.08 -5.79
N THR A 81 -6.15 4.15 -4.54
CA THR A 81 -5.51 3.42 -3.44
C THR A 81 -5.68 1.91 -3.58
N ALA A 82 -6.84 1.43 -4.03
CA ALA A 82 -7.04 0.01 -4.31
C ALA A 82 -6.09 -0.46 -5.41
N SER A 83 -5.96 0.29 -6.51
CA SER A 83 -5.01 -0.02 -7.59
C SER A 83 -3.56 -0.04 -7.11
N PHE A 84 -3.19 0.92 -6.26
CA PHE A 84 -1.87 0.95 -5.63
C PHE A 84 -1.62 -0.28 -4.74
N LEU A 85 -2.59 -0.64 -3.87
CA LEU A 85 -2.49 -1.80 -3.00
C LEU A 85 -2.42 -3.10 -3.81
N CYS A 86 -3.25 -3.26 -4.84
CA CYS A 86 -3.18 -4.40 -5.76
C CYS A 86 -1.77 -4.53 -6.35
N ALA A 87 -1.21 -3.45 -6.91
CA ALA A 87 0.14 -3.47 -7.48
C ALA A 87 1.22 -3.79 -6.43
N ALA A 88 1.14 -3.17 -5.25
CA ALA A 88 2.10 -3.38 -4.17
C ALA A 88 2.03 -4.79 -3.56
N LEU A 89 0.87 -5.43 -3.62
CA LEU A 89 0.63 -6.80 -3.15
C LEU A 89 0.87 -7.85 -4.24
N GLY A 90 1.43 -7.49 -5.39
CA GLY A 90 1.79 -8.44 -6.44
C GLY A 90 0.64 -8.82 -7.38
N GLY A 91 -0.40 -8.00 -7.45
CA GLY A 91 -1.44 -8.14 -8.47
C GLY A 91 -0.89 -7.95 -9.89
N PRO A 92 -1.64 -8.39 -10.92
CA PRO A 92 -1.15 -8.49 -12.30
C PRO A 92 -0.94 -7.13 -13.00
N LYS A 93 -1.42 -6.03 -12.40
CA LYS A 93 -1.32 -4.68 -12.94
C LYS A 93 -0.28 -3.88 -12.14
N ALA A 94 0.70 -3.33 -12.82
CA ALA A 94 1.64 -2.38 -12.22
C ALA A 94 0.94 -1.07 -11.84
N TRP A 95 1.50 -0.36 -10.86
CA TRP A 95 1.03 0.98 -10.49
C TRP A 95 1.39 1.99 -11.58
N GLY A 96 0.37 2.58 -12.21
CA GLY A 96 0.53 3.61 -13.24
C GLY A 96 0.21 5.04 -12.77
N GLY A 97 0.03 5.25 -11.46
CA GLY A 97 -0.35 6.55 -10.92
C GLY A 97 0.84 7.45 -10.58
N ARG A 98 0.54 8.64 -10.05
CA ARG A 98 1.55 9.65 -9.70
C ARG A 98 2.51 9.14 -8.62
N ASN A 99 3.71 9.72 -8.62
CA ASN A 99 4.69 9.50 -7.57
C ASN A 99 4.14 9.94 -6.20
N LEU A 100 4.25 9.07 -5.19
CA LEU A 100 3.71 9.36 -3.85
C LEU A 100 4.41 10.55 -3.19
N LYS A 101 5.73 10.69 -3.35
CA LYS A 101 6.50 11.82 -2.80
C LYS A 101 5.98 13.14 -3.33
N ASP A 102 5.76 13.24 -4.63
CA ASP A 102 5.29 14.47 -5.26
C ASP A 102 3.84 14.80 -4.84
N VAL A 103 3.00 13.78 -4.70
CA VAL A 103 1.61 13.96 -4.27
C VAL A 103 1.52 14.44 -2.82
N HIS A 104 2.41 14.00 -1.94
CA HIS A 104 2.35 14.31 -0.50
C HIS A 104 3.29 15.44 -0.05
N ALA A 105 4.16 15.96 -0.94
CA ALA A 105 5.30 16.85 -0.64
C ALA A 105 4.98 18.04 0.28
N ASN A 106 3.78 18.61 0.20
CA ASN A 106 3.39 19.82 0.94
C ASN A 106 2.15 19.61 1.84
N MET A 107 1.87 18.37 2.23
CA MET A 107 0.70 18.05 3.05
C MET A 107 0.96 18.21 4.55
N GLY A 108 2.22 18.22 5.01
CA GLY A 108 2.55 18.32 6.43
C GLY A 108 2.12 17.07 7.22
N VAL A 109 2.16 15.90 6.58
CA VAL A 109 1.77 14.63 7.21
C VAL A 109 2.84 14.25 8.21
N THR A 110 2.46 14.11 9.48
CA THR A 110 3.35 13.66 10.55
C THR A 110 3.45 12.14 10.60
N ASN A 111 4.51 11.64 11.25
CA ASN A 111 4.64 10.20 11.55
C ASN A 111 3.44 9.64 12.33
N ALA A 112 2.89 10.41 13.27
CA ALA A 112 1.74 10.00 14.07
C ALA A 112 0.49 9.82 13.19
N GLN A 113 0.21 10.78 12.31
CA GLN A 113 -0.92 10.72 11.39
C GLN A 113 -0.77 9.56 10.39
N PHE A 114 0.44 9.31 9.86
CA PHE A 114 0.66 8.15 9.01
C PHE A 114 0.41 6.83 9.76
N THR A 115 0.89 6.73 11.01
CA THR A 115 0.61 5.55 11.85
C THR A 115 -0.88 5.36 12.10
N THR A 116 -1.64 6.44 12.33
CA THR A 116 -3.11 6.39 12.42
C THR A 116 -3.74 5.83 11.15
N VAL A 117 -3.31 6.32 9.98
CA VAL A 117 -3.78 5.81 8.67
C VAL A 117 -3.49 4.31 8.51
N ILE A 118 -2.29 3.85 8.87
CA ILE A 118 -1.95 2.42 8.84
C ILE A 118 -2.83 1.60 9.81
N GLY A 119 -3.14 2.15 10.99
CA GLY A 119 -4.10 1.55 11.93
C GLY A 119 -5.49 1.37 11.33
N HIS A 120 -5.97 2.36 10.58
CA HIS A 120 -7.26 2.28 9.87
C HIS A 120 -7.26 1.21 8.77
N LEU A 121 -6.15 1.04 8.05
CA LEU A 121 -5.99 -0.02 7.06
C LEU A 121 -6.02 -1.41 7.73
N ARG A 122 -5.26 -1.58 8.81
CA ARG A 122 -5.26 -2.80 9.64
C ARG A 122 -6.68 -3.15 10.12
N SER A 123 -7.40 -2.15 10.64
CA SER A 123 -8.77 -2.33 11.11
C SER A 123 -9.71 -2.76 9.97
N ALA A 124 -9.60 -2.15 8.80
CA ALA A 124 -10.43 -2.50 7.65
C ALA A 124 -10.20 -3.96 7.21
N LEU A 125 -8.94 -4.37 7.05
CA LEU A 125 -8.56 -5.75 6.71
C LEU A 125 -9.08 -6.74 7.76
N THR A 126 -8.87 -6.46 9.04
CA THR A 126 -9.32 -7.32 10.15
C THR A 126 -10.85 -7.47 10.14
N SER A 127 -11.58 -6.36 9.93
CA SER A 127 -13.05 -6.37 9.88
C SER A 127 -13.62 -7.13 8.66
N ALA A 128 -12.83 -7.24 7.60
CA ALA A 128 -13.17 -8.03 6.41
C ALA A 128 -12.87 -9.54 6.59
N GLY A 129 -12.40 -9.96 7.77
CA GLY A 129 -12.09 -11.37 8.04
C GLY A 129 -10.77 -11.85 7.44
N VAL A 130 -9.89 -10.93 7.03
CA VAL A 130 -8.56 -11.27 6.51
C VAL A 130 -7.73 -11.90 7.62
N ALA A 131 -7.05 -13.01 7.31
CA ALA A 131 -6.19 -13.72 8.27
C ALA A 131 -5.09 -12.79 8.81
N ALA A 132 -4.80 -12.87 10.12
CA ALA A 132 -3.87 -11.95 10.79
C ALA A 132 -2.49 -11.85 10.10
N ALA A 133 -1.95 -12.96 9.60
CA ALA A 133 -0.68 -12.97 8.86
C ALA A 133 -0.74 -12.13 7.57
N LEU A 134 -1.86 -12.20 6.84
CA LEU A 134 -2.09 -11.37 5.65
C LEU A 134 -2.25 -9.90 6.03
N VAL A 135 -2.95 -9.60 7.13
CA VAL A 135 -3.08 -8.23 7.64
C VAL A 135 -1.71 -7.63 7.93
N ASP A 136 -0.86 -8.34 8.68
CA ASP A 136 0.48 -7.89 9.03
C ASP A 136 1.35 -7.67 7.80
N GLN A 137 1.26 -8.56 6.81
CA GLN A 137 2.00 -8.42 5.57
C GLN A 137 1.52 -7.23 4.73
N THR A 138 0.21 -7.04 4.56
CA THR A 138 -0.33 -5.89 3.82
C THR A 138 0.05 -4.57 4.49
N VAL A 139 -0.02 -4.51 5.82
CA VAL A 139 0.42 -3.35 6.60
C VAL A 139 1.92 -3.11 6.43
N ALA A 140 2.75 -4.16 6.46
CA ALA A 140 4.19 -4.03 6.25
C ALA A 140 4.53 -3.50 4.85
N VAL A 141 3.78 -3.89 3.82
CA VAL A 141 3.91 -3.33 2.46
C VAL A 141 3.53 -1.85 2.46
N ALA A 142 2.41 -1.47 3.07
CA ALA A 142 1.99 -0.07 3.15
C ALA A 142 2.99 0.81 3.94
N GLU A 143 3.66 0.26 4.96
CA GLU A 143 4.70 0.95 5.70
C GLU A 143 5.93 1.32 4.85
N THR A 144 6.19 0.61 3.75
CA THR A 144 7.36 0.88 2.89
C THR A 144 7.33 2.27 2.25
N VAL A 145 6.15 2.86 2.09
CA VAL A 145 5.99 4.20 1.48
C VAL A 145 5.96 5.34 2.50
N ARG A 146 6.16 5.07 3.80
CA ARG A 146 6.13 6.10 4.85
C ARG A 146 7.02 7.29 4.53
N LYS A 147 8.25 7.04 4.08
CA LYS A 147 9.23 8.08 3.72
C LYS A 147 8.80 8.97 2.54
N ASP A 148 7.88 8.49 1.72
CA ASP A 148 7.36 9.20 0.54
C ASP A 148 6.06 9.94 0.88
N VAL A 149 5.49 9.74 2.08
CA VAL A 149 4.21 10.33 2.50
C VAL A 149 4.40 11.30 3.67
N VAL A 150 5.24 10.97 4.66
CA VAL A 150 5.52 11.83 5.81
C VAL A 150 6.35 13.03 5.37
N THR A 151 5.86 14.23 5.68
CA THR A 151 6.42 15.52 5.24
C THR A 151 6.60 16.56 6.34
N ALA A 152 6.33 16.17 7.60
CA ALA A 152 6.54 16.99 8.80
C ALA A 152 7.38 16.24 9.85
#